data_AF-A0A536LH92-F1
#
_entry.id   AF-A0A536LH92-F1
#
_cell.length_a   1.000
_cell.length_b   1.000
_cell.length_c   1.000
_cell.angle_alpha   90.00
_cell.angle_beta   90.00
_cell.angle_gamma   90.00
#
_symmetry.space_group_name_H-M   'P 1'
#
loop_
_entity.id
_entity.type
_entity.pdbx_description
1 polymer ?
#
loop_
_entity_poly.entity_id
_entity_poly.type
_entity_poly.pdbx_seq_one_letter_code
_entity_poly.pdbx_strand_id
1 'polypeptide(L)'
;MSRGKQDDRIDPPELVTVRLEDIAFEGGALGRDGSRTIFAEYGIPGETVSIEVLRSRAGVAMGRVVEVLEPSPDRVEPLCPYFGVCGGCQWQHIAYSRQLAFKEHIVREQLRRIGGFTNPPVAPMLAADNPWAYRNHLRFTAKRRGEVGFVQRGSHRFLRIDRCLIADDRVNDALPLLQGKCGNMHQITFRVGVNTSEMFVHPDLTAVDPSIESGQRFYHEEILGRRFRISGASFFQTNTLQADRLVELVRDRLDLAQHETLVDAYAGVGTFAVILAPLVRRVVAIEESAAAVDDAMVNIASSPNIQYYKDKVEDVLPQISQQVDALILDPPRQGCHAKALDTVIKIAPSRIAYVSCDPSTLARDLRILAEGGYELKEVTPIDMFPQTYHIECVATLRRS
;
A
#
# COMPACT_ATOMS: atom_id res chain seq x y z
N MET A 1 -11.80 -12.58 -33.55
CA MET A 1 -13.19 -12.79 -33.08
C MET A 1 -13.30 -12.27 -31.65
N SER A 2 -13.91 -11.10 -31.50
CA SER A 2 -14.15 -10.45 -30.21
C SER A 2 -15.07 -11.31 -29.36
N ARG A 3 -14.57 -11.94 -28.29
CA ARG A 3 -15.41 -12.53 -27.24
C ARG A 3 -16.14 -11.38 -26.56
N GLY A 4 -17.42 -11.18 -26.89
CA GLY A 4 -18.27 -10.21 -26.19
C GLY A 4 -18.21 -10.47 -24.69
N LYS A 5 -18.02 -9.40 -23.89
CA LYS A 5 -18.16 -9.48 -22.43
C LYS A 5 -19.61 -9.90 -22.15
N GLN A 6 -19.81 -11.17 -21.79
CA GLN A 6 -21.07 -11.59 -21.16
C GLN A 6 -21.24 -10.79 -19.88
N ASP A 7 -22.43 -10.20 -19.70
CA ASP A 7 -22.82 -9.50 -18.50
C ASP A 7 -22.89 -10.52 -17.35
N ASP A 8 -22.02 -10.36 -16.35
CA ASP A 8 -21.91 -11.23 -15.19
C ASP A 8 -22.69 -10.70 -13.98
N ARG A 9 -23.44 -9.61 -14.15
CA ARG A 9 -24.26 -8.99 -13.12
C ARG A 9 -25.56 -9.77 -12.89
N ILE A 10 -25.92 -9.91 -11.62
CA ILE A 10 -27.21 -10.48 -11.22
C ILE A 10 -28.14 -9.31 -10.80
N ASP A 11 -29.32 -9.23 -11.41
CA ASP A 11 -30.33 -8.21 -11.11
C ASP A 11 -31.77 -8.80 -11.26
N PRO A 12 -32.57 -8.90 -10.19
CA PRO A 12 -32.26 -8.49 -8.82
C PRO A 12 -31.21 -9.42 -8.19
N PRO A 13 -30.39 -8.91 -7.24
CA PRO A 13 -29.39 -9.72 -6.56
C PRO A 13 -30.00 -10.96 -5.88
N GLU A 14 -29.27 -12.07 -5.95
CA GLU A 14 -29.63 -13.35 -5.32
C GLU A 14 -29.17 -13.35 -3.85
N LEU A 15 -30.01 -13.84 -2.93
CA LEU A 15 -29.62 -14.05 -1.53
C LEU A 15 -29.27 -15.51 -1.28
N VAL A 16 -28.10 -15.75 -0.70
CA VAL A 16 -27.62 -17.08 -0.35
C VAL A 16 -27.08 -17.12 1.08
N THR A 17 -27.39 -18.19 1.80
CA THR A 17 -26.86 -18.43 3.15
C THR A 17 -25.65 -19.35 3.07
N VAL A 18 -24.50 -18.89 3.55
CA VAL A 18 -23.22 -19.59 3.40
C VAL A 18 -22.42 -19.51 4.70
N ARG A 19 -21.72 -20.61 5.02
CA ARG A 19 -20.65 -20.61 6.02
C ARG A 19 -19.36 -20.12 5.38
N LEU A 20 -18.75 -19.10 5.96
CA LEU A 20 -17.46 -18.57 5.52
C LEU A 20 -16.33 -19.41 6.12
N GLU A 21 -15.38 -19.82 5.28
CA GLU A 21 -14.33 -20.79 5.59
C GLU A 21 -12.94 -20.14 5.66
N ASP A 22 -12.66 -19.17 4.79
CA ASP A 22 -11.32 -18.59 4.61
C ASP A 22 -11.40 -17.12 4.16
N ILE A 23 -10.25 -16.43 4.08
CA ILE A 23 -10.14 -15.05 3.61
C ILE A 23 -9.26 -14.98 2.36
N ALA A 24 -9.74 -14.32 1.31
CA ALA A 24 -9.00 -14.15 0.08
C ALA A 24 -8.10 -12.90 0.09
N PHE A 25 -7.13 -12.88 -0.81
CA PHE A 25 -6.49 -11.62 -1.22
C PHE A 25 -7.56 -10.64 -1.73
N GLU A 26 -7.37 -9.34 -1.47
CA GLU A 26 -8.39 -8.28 -1.58
C GLU A 26 -9.51 -8.31 -0.52
N GLY A 27 -9.40 -9.21 0.46
CA GLY A 27 -10.10 -9.13 1.75
C GLY A 27 -11.57 -9.53 1.76
N GLY A 28 -12.05 -10.19 0.72
CA GLY A 28 -13.34 -10.89 0.73
C GLY A 28 -13.22 -12.25 1.43
N ALA A 29 -14.19 -12.58 2.27
CA ALA A 29 -14.30 -13.91 2.87
C ALA A 29 -14.81 -14.93 1.84
N LEU A 30 -14.32 -16.15 1.95
CA LEU A 30 -14.59 -17.25 1.04
C LEU A 30 -15.62 -18.18 1.67
N GLY A 31 -16.61 -18.58 0.89
CA GLY A 31 -17.52 -19.66 1.23
C GLY A 31 -17.97 -20.41 -0.01
N ARG A 32 -18.76 -21.47 0.20
CA ARG A 32 -19.28 -22.31 -0.88
C ARG A 32 -20.80 -22.39 -0.83
N ASP A 33 -21.38 -22.31 -2.01
CA ASP A 33 -22.79 -22.57 -2.25
C ASP A 33 -22.90 -23.61 -3.37
N GLY A 34 -23.11 -24.88 -2.97
CA GLY A 34 -22.96 -26.02 -3.88
C GLY A 34 -21.56 -26.07 -4.50
N SER A 35 -21.48 -26.00 -5.83
CA SER A 35 -20.21 -25.98 -6.58
C SER A 35 -19.64 -24.56 -6.78
N ARG A 36 -20.40 -23.52 -6.42
CA ARG A 36 -20.04 -22.11 -6.62
C ARG A 36 -19.17 -21.63 -5.45
N THR A 37 -18.03 -21.03 -5.76
CA THR A 37 -17.18 -20.34 -4.77
C THR A 37 -17.65 -18.90 -4.66
N ILE A 38 -17.92 -18.42 -3.44
CA ILE A 38 -18.42 -17.08 -3.19
C ILE A 38 -17.37 -16.26 -2.44
N PHE A 39 -17.09 -15.07 -2.95
CA PHE A 39 -16.29 -14.04 -2.30
C PHE A 39 -17.25 -12.99 -1.71
N ALA A 40 -17.30 -12.92 -0.38
CA ALA A 40 -18.21 -12.07 0.36
C ALA A 40 -17.44 -10.89 0.99
N GLU A 41 -17.74 -9.67 0.56
CA GLU A 41 -17.28 -8.48 1.27
C GLU A 41 -17.95 -8.39 2.65
N TYR A 42 -17.21 -7.89 3.64
CA TYR A 42 -17.67 -7.66 5.03
C TYR A 42 -18.03 -8.93 5.84
N GLY A 43 -17.62 -10.10 5.35
CA GLY A 43 -17.69 -11.35 6.08
C GLY A 43 -16.38 -11.68 6.82
N ILE A 44 -16.49 -12.49 7.86
CA ILE A 44 -15.35 -13.04 8.61
C ILE A 44 -15.37 -14.57 8.49
N PRO A 45 -14.23 -15.23 8.21
CA PRO A 45 -14.12 -16.68 8.31
C PRO A 45 -14.64 -17.21 9.64
N GLY A 46 -15.44 -18.28 9.58
CA GLY A 46 -16.13 -18.87 10.72
C GLY A 46 -17.57 -18.41 10.90
N GLU A 47 -18.05 -17.41 10.16
CA GLU A 47 -19.43 -16.93 10.24
C GLU A 47 -20.41 -17.72 9.36
N THR A 48 -21.67 -17.78 9.80
CA THR A 48 -22.80 -18.12 8.94
C THR A 48 -23.52 -16.82 8.57
N VAL A 49 -23.61 -16.51 7.28
CA VAL A 49 -24.07 -15.19 6.78
C VAL A 49 -25.06 -15.32 5.63
N SER A 50 -25.93 -14.33 5.48
CA SER A 50 -26.70 -14.09 4.24
C SER A 50 -25.92 -13.14 3.34
N ILE A 51 -25.69 -13.55 2.10
CA ILE A 51 -24.90 -12.82 1.11
C ILE A 51 -25.80 -12.40 -0.03
N GLU A 52 -25.76 -11.12 -0.36
CA GLU A 52 -26.30 -10.59 -1.60
C GLU A 52 -25.27 -10.75 -2.73
N VAL A 53 -25.53 -11.68 -3.65
CA VAL A 53 -24.68 -11.97 -4.79
C VAL A 53 -24.91 -10.94 -5.90
N LEU A 54 -23.87 -10.19 -6.21
CA LEU A 54 -23.93 -9.07 -7.16
C LEU A 54 -23.45 -9.47 -8.55
N ARG A 55 -22.47 -10.38 -8.62
CA ARG A 55 -21.88 -10.88 -9.87
C ARG A 55 -21.61 -12.37 -9.77
N SER A 56 -21.77 -13.10 -10.86
CA SER A 56 -21.43 -14.53 -10.93
C SER A 56 -20.94 -14.90 -12.32
N ARG A 57 -19.79 -15.57 -12.37
CA ARG A 57 -19.18 -16.04 -13.62
C ARG A 57 -18.32 -17.26 -13.39
N ALA A 58 -18.49 -18.27 -14.24
CA ALA A 58 -17.63 -19.46 -14.30
C ALA A 58 -17.44 -20.15 -12.92
N GLY A 59 -18.53 -20.30 -12.15
CA GLY A 59 -18.50 -20.94 -10.83
C GLY A 59 -17.93 -20.07 -9.71
N VAL A 60 -17.61 -18.80 -9.98
CA VAL A 60 -17.18 -17.81 -9.00
C VAL A 60 -18.25 -16.73 -8.87
N ALA A 61 -18.65 -16.42 -7.64
CA ALA A 61 -19.57 -15.33 -7.33
C ALA A 61 -18.90 -14.29 -6.44
N MET A 62 -19.30 -13.03 -6.62
CA MET A 62 -18.92 -11.93 -5.75
C MET A 62 -20.19 -11.33 -5.16
N GLY A 63 -20.19 -11.17 -3.85
CA GLY A 63 -21.31 -10.62 -3.11
C GLY A 63 -20.85 -9.84 -1.88
N ARG A 64 -21.83 -9.34 -1.14
CA ARG A 64 -21.61 -8.66 0.14
C ARG A 64 -22.48 -9.30 1.21
N VAL A 65 -21.95 -9.42 2.41
CA VAL A 65 -22.73 -9.84 3.56
C VAL A 65 -23.78 -8.76 3.85
N VAL A 66 -25.06 -9.16 3.91
CA VAL A 66 -26.18 -8.29 4.25
C VAL A 66 -26.77 -8.62 5.62
N GLU A 67 -26.55 -9.84 6.12
CA GLU A 67 -26.96 -10.27 7.45
C GLU A 67 -25.96 -11.28 8.00
N VAL A 68 -25.64 -11.16 9.29
CA VAL A 68 -24.79 -12.10 10.02
C VAL A 68 -25.69 -12.93 10.93
N LEU A 69 -25.83 -14.22 10.64
CA LEU A 69 -26.71 -15.14 11.37
C LEU A 69 -25.98 -15.74 12.58
N GLU A 70 -24.71 -16.12 12.38
CA GLU A 70 -23.82 -16.59 13.44
C GLU A 70 -22.50 -15.80 13.36
N PRO A 71 -22.27 -14.84 14.26
CA PRO A 71 -21.10 -13.98 14.20
C PRO A 71 -19.83 -14.70 14.66
N SER A 72 -18.69 -14.28 14.12
CA SER A 72 -17.38 -14.68 14.61
C SER A 72 -17.13 -14.01 15.96
N PRO A 73 -16.42 -14.66 16.91
CA PRO A 73 -15.98 -13.98 18.13
C PRO A 73 -15.06 -12.77 17.87
N ASP A 74 -14.46 -12.70 16.68
CA ASP A 74 -13.62 -11.57 16.25
C ASP A 74 -14.42 -10.44 15.59
N ARG A 75 -15.74 -10.55 15.46
CA ARG A 75 -16.57 -9.47 14.94
C ARG A 75 -16.70 -8.37 15.99
N VAL A 76 -16.40 -7.15 15.57
CA VAL A 76 -16.56 -5.94 16.40
C VAL A 76 -17.44 -4.92 15.68
N GLU A 77 -18.04 -4.01 16.45
CA GLU A 77 -18.81 -2.92 15.88
C GLU A 77 -17.85 -1.89 15.24
N PRO A 78 -18.00 -1.56 13.93
CA PRO A 78 -17.19 -0.53 13.29
C PRO A 78 -17.36 0.84 13.96
N LEU A 79 -16.25 1.50 14.28
CA LEU A 79 -16.28 2.82 14.91
C LEU A 79 -16.68 3.94 13.94
N CYS A 80 -16.39 3.78 12.64
CA CYS A 80 -16.67 4.81 11.65
C CYS A 80 -18.13 4.76 11.18
N PRO A 81 -18.92 5.84 11.30
CA PRO A 81 -20.31 5.86 10.86
C PRO A 81 -20.48 5.72 9.33
N TYR A 82 -19.38 5.88 8.58
CA TYR A 82 -19.37 5.74 7.12
C TYR A 82 -18.91 4.35 6.65
N PHE A 83 -18.57 3.44 7.56
CA PHE A 83 -18.12 2.09 7.22
C PHE A 83 -19.19 1.32 6.43
N GLY A 84 -18.78 0.46 5.51
CA GLY A 84 -19.67 -0.27 4.60
C GLY A 84 -20.18 0.55 3.39
N VAL A 85 -20.09 1.89 3.44
CA VAL A 85 -20.49 2.79 2.35
C VAL A 85 -19.27 3.52 1.76
N CYS A 86 -18.40 4.04 2.64
CA CYS A 86 -17.11 4.61 2.26
C CYS A 86 -16.18 3.50 1.75
N GLY A 87 -15.50 3.75 0.62
CA GLY A 87 -14.52 2.80 0.07
C GLY A 87 -13.16 2.78 0.75
N GLY A 88 -12.95 3.58 1.79
CA GLY A 88 -11.63 3.75 2.42
C GLY A 88 -11.20 2.60 3.34
N CYS A 89 -12.13 1.99 4.08
CA CYS A 89 -11.84 0.90 5.02
C CYS A 89 -12.72 -0.30 4.72
N GLN A 90 -12.18 -1.50 4.87
CA GLN A 90 -12.89 -2.75 4.56
C GLN A 90 -13.03 -3.66 5.78
N TRP A 91 -12.22 -3.49 6.82
CA TRP A 91 -12.09 -4.45 7.91
C TRP A 91 -12.35 -3.88 9.32
N GLN A 92 -12.96 -2.70 9.46
CA GLN A 92 -13.29 -2.15 10.80
C GLN A 92 -14.24 -3.04 11.63
N HIS A 93 -14.94 -3.96 10.99
CA HIS A 93 -15.80 -4.95 11.64
C HIS A 93 -15.04 -6.16 12.19
N ILE A 94 -13.71 -6.20 12.02
CA ILE A 94 -12.83 -7.30 12.44
C ILE A 94 -11.92 -6.79 13.55
N ALA A 95 -11.83 -7.51 14.67
CA ALA A 95 -10.90 -7.23 15.75
C ALA A 95 -9.46 -7.08 15.22
N TYR A 96 -8.71 -6.09 15.70
CA TYR A 96 -7.43 -5.71 15.10
C TYR A 96 -6.40 -6.85 15.10
N SER A 97 -6.30 -7.61 16.19
CA SER A 97 -5.46 -8.81 16.27
C SER A 97 -5.79 -9.83 15.17
N ARG A 98 -7.07 -9.97 14.83
CA ARG A 98 -7.52 -10.87 13.77
C ARG A 98 -7.24 -10.33 12.38
N GLN A 99 -7.27 -9.01 12.18
CA GLN A 99 -6.82 -8.39 10.92
C GLN A 99 -5.38 -8.77 10.62
N LEU A 100 -4.47 -8.67 11.60
CA LEU A 100 -3.05 -9.03 11.45
C LEU A 100 -2.90 -10.51 11.04
N ALA A 101 -3.56 -11.42 11.77
CA ALA A 101 -3.54 -12.85 11.46
C ALA A 101 -4.04 -13.16 10.03
N PHE A 102 -5.09 -12.48 9.57
CA PHE A 102 -5.58 -12.64 8.20
C PHE A 102 -4.59 -12.13 7.15
N LYS A 103 -3.90 -11.02 7.40
CA LYS A 103 -2.88 -10.52 6.46
C LYS A 103 -1.70 -11.48 6.37
N GLU A 104 -1.22 -12.01 7.49
CA GLU A 104 -0.17 -13.04 7.51
C GLU A 104 -0.58 -14.28 6.71
N HIS A 105 -1.81 -14.75 6.92
CA HIS A 105 -2.37 -15.88 6.20
C HIS A 105 -2.42 -15.63 4.69
N ILE A 106 -2.90 -14.45 4.27
CA ILE A 106 -2.97 -14.06 2.85
C ILE A 106 -1.57 -14.08 2.22
N VAL A 107 -0.56 -13.49 2.87
CA VAL A 107 0.83 -13.50 2.36
C VAL A 107 1.34 -14.93 2.20
N ARG A 108 1.14 -15.77 3.23
CA ARG A 108 1.55 -17.18 3.21
C ARG A 108 0.90 -17.95 2.06
N GLU A 109 -0.38 -17.73 1.80
CA GLU A 109 -1.11 -18.38 0.72
C GLU A 109 -0.68 -17.87 -0.67
N GLN A 110 -0.39 -16.57 -0.84
CA GLN A 110 0.15 -16.06 -2.11
C GLN A 110 1.51 -16.68 -2.42
N LEU A 111 2.42 -16.74 -1.43
CA LEU A 111 3.74 -17.35 -1.59
C LEU A 111 3.67 -18.84 -1.91
N ARG A 112 2.71 -19.58 -1.31
CA ARG A 112 2.48 -20.99 -1.65
C ARG A 112 1.93 -21.17 -3.07
N ARG A 113 0.83 -20.49 -3.39
CA ARG A 113 0.04 -20.75 -4.61
C ARG A 113 0.69 -20.15 -5.86
N ILE A 114 1.25 -18.95 -5.75
CA ILE A 114 1.87 -18.22 -6.87
C ILE A 114 3.38 -18.40 -6.84
N GLY A 115 3.98 -18.23 -5.65
CA GLY A 115 5.42 -18.30 -5.48
C GLY A 115 6.00 -19.71 -5.53
N GLY A 116 5.17 -20.75 -5.33
CA GLY A 116 5.61 -22.15 -5.32
C GLY A 116 6.41 -22.55 -4.07
N PHE A 117 6.45 -21.70 -3.04
CA PHE A 117 7.14 -21.99 -1.79
C PHE A 117 6.26 -22.88 -0.90
N THR A 118 6.61 -24.15 -0.70
CA THR A 118 5.81 -25.09 0.12
C THR A 118 5.69 -24.63 1.58
N ASN A 119 6.80 -24.18 2.17
CA ASN A 119 6.85 -23.64 3.52
C ASN A 119 7.52 -22.26 3.53
N PRO A 120 6.81 -21.20 3.10
CA PRO A 120 7.42 -19.88 2.98
C PRO A 120 7.76 -19.32 4.36
N PRO A 121 8.95 -18.69 4.52
CA PRO A 121 9.41 -18.15 5.79
C PRO A 121 8.75 -16.79 6.09
N VAL A 122 7.44 -16.81 6.34
CA VAL A 122 6.67 -15.60 6.70
C VAL A 122 6.77 -15.36 8.21
N ALA A 123 7.39 -14.25 8.59
CA ALA A 123 7.49 -13.76 9.96
C ALA A 123 6.13 -13.17 10.44
N PRO A 124 5.93 -13.00 11.76
CA PRO A 124 4.78 -12.29 12.28
C PRO A 124 4.66 -10.88 11.70
N MET A 125 3.42 -10.41 11.54
CA MET A 125 3.15 -9.08 11.01
C MET A 125 3.59 -7.99 11.99
N LEU A 126 4.26 -6.97 11.48
CA LEU A 126 4.54 -5.76 12.23
C LEU A 126 3.26 -4.93 12.33
N ALA A 127 2.61 -5.00 13.49
CA ALA A 127 1.41 -4.23 13.82
C ALA A 127 1.71 -2.73 13.87
N ALA A 128 0.69 -1.91 13.60
CA ALA A 128 0.75 -0.49 13.91
C ALA A 128 0.45 -0.29 15.40
N ASP A 129 1.23 0.55 16.08
CA ASP A 129 1.02 0.87 17.49
C ASP A 129 -0.37 1.50 17.74
N ASN A 130 -0.82 2.33 16.79
CA ASN A 130 -2.18 2.87 16.75
C ASN A 130 -2.79 2.62 15.36
N PRO A 131 -3.89 1.86 15.25
CA PRO A 131 -4.51 1.56 13.97
C PRO A 131 -5.45 2.67 13.46
N TRP A 132 -5.43 3.84 14.10
CA TRP A 132 -6.23 5.03 13.80
C TRP A 132 -5.35 6.27 13.63
N ALA A 133 -5.90 7.32 13.03
CA ALA A 133 -5.24 8.61 12.82
C ALA A 133 -3.84 8.56 12.16
N TYR A 134 -3.53 7.48 11.44
CA TYR A 134 -2.20 7.25 10.87
C TYR A 134 -2.03 7.87 9.48
N ARG A 135 -3.14 8.10 8.76
CA ARG A 135 -3.12 8.41 7.34
C ARG A 135 -2.80 9.88 7.13
N ASN A 136 -1.59 10.13 6.66
CA ASN A 136 -1.05 11.47 6.44
C ASN A 136 -1.36 12.04 5.04
N HIS A 137 -1.91 11.25 4.12
CA HIS A 137 -2.24 11.66 2.75
C HIS A 137 -3.66 11.24 2.36
N LEU A 138 -4.51 12.22 2.09
CA LEU A 138 -5.89 12.04 1.69
C LEU A 138 -6.26 12.92 0.49
N ARG A 139 -7.17 12.41 -0.34
CA ARG A 139 -7.75 13.14 -1.47
C ARG A 139 -9.26 13.06 -1.38
N PHE A 140 -9.89 14.21 -1.19
CA PHE A 140 -11.33 14.37 -1.16
C PHE A 140 -11.84 14.84 -2.51
N THR A 141 -13.09 14.49 -2.80
CA THR A 141 -13.89 15.03 -3.90
C THR A 141 -14.71 16.19 -3.36
N ALA A 142 -14.77 17.28 -4.12
CA ALA A 142 -15.69 18.38 -3.87
C ALA A 142 -16.84 18.36 -4.90
N LYS A 143 -18.05 18.73 -4.46
CA LYS A 143 -19.24 18.84 -5.33
C LYS A 143 -19.62 20.30 -5.58
N ARG A 144 -20.48 20.52 -6.57
CA ARG A 144 -20.94 21.86 -7.00
C ARG A 144 -21.57 22.70 -5.87
N ARG A 145 -22.16 22.06 -4.86
CA ARG A 145 -22.71 22.72 -3.65
C ARG A 145 -21.65 23.01 -2.58
N GLY A 146 -20.39 22.71 -2.85
CA GLY A 146 -19.25 22.92 -1.96
C GLY A 146 -19.04 21.85 -0.91
N GLU A 147 -19.83 20.78 -0.92
CA GLU A 147 -19.66 19.64 -0.01
C GLU A 147 -18.39 18.85 -0.33
N VAL A 148 -17.69 18.39 0.71
CA VAL A 148 -16.42 17.66 0.61
C VAL A 148 -16.59 16.25 1.18
N GLY A 149 -16.04 15.26 0.49
CA GLY A 149 -16.15 13.86 0.90
C GLY A 149 -15.52 12.88 -0.09
N PHE A 150 -16.01 11.65 -0.11
CA PHE A 150 -15.53 10.59 -1.00
C PHE A 150 -16.57 10.18 -2.03
N VAL A 151 -16.15 9.35 -2.98
CA VAL A 151 -17.06 8.58 -3.82
C VAL A 151 -17.28 7.22 -3.16
N GLN A 152 -18.54 6.78 -3.08
CA GLN A 152 -18.91 5.51 -2.49
C GLN A 152 -18.25 4.35 -3.24
N ARG A 153 -17.96 3.26 -2.52
CA ARG A 153 -17.43 2.04 -3.14
C ARG A 153 -18.45 1.44 -4.10
N GLY A 154 -18.01 0.98 -5.27
CA GLY A 154 -18.88 0.29 -6.23
C GLY A 154 -19.94 1.18 -6.89
N SER A 155 -19.89 2.51 -6.71
CA SER A 155 -20.80 3.44 -7.39
C SER A 155 -20.11 4.79 -7.67
N HIS A 156 -20.82 5.69 -8.34
CA HIS A 156 -20.38 7.09 -8.55
C HIS A 156 -21.10 8.07 -7.61
N ARG A 157 -21.78 7.56 -6.58
CA ARG A 157 -22.50 8.39 -5.62
C ARG A 157 -21.52 9.08 -4.69
N PHE A 158 -21.80 10.34 -4.40
CA PHE A 158 -21.04 11.12 -3.44
C PHE A 158 -21.44 10.77 -2.02
N LEU A 159 -20.44 10.74 -1.14
CA LEU A 159 -20.59 10.57 0.29
C LEU A 159 -19.89 11.73 0.97
N ARG A 160 -20.66 12.64 1.58
CA ARG A 160 -20.11 13.68 2.45
C ARG A 160 -19.40 13.02 3.63
N ILE A 161 -18.24 13.55 4.01
CA ILE A 161 -17.45 13.07 5.14
C ILE A 161 -17.14 14.25 6.04
N ASP A 162 -17.61 14.19 7.28
CA ASP A 162 -17.31 15.22 8.29
C ASP A 162 -16.07 14.86 9.11
N ARG A 163 -15.76 13.55 9.24
CA ARG A 163 -14.57 13.04 9.92
C ARG A 163 -14.12 11.69 9.36
N CYS A 164 -12.82 11.43 9.32
CA CYS A 164 -12.24 10.15 8.93
C CYS A 164 -11.33 9.62 10.06
N LEU A 165 -11.72 8.51 10.69
CA LEU A 165 -11.00 7.96 11.87
C LEU A 165 -9.57 7.48 11.57
N ILE A 166 -9.25 7.18 10.32
CA ILE A 166 -7.89 6.80 9.93
C ILE A 166 -7.05 7.99 9.49
N ALA A 167 -7.65 9.16 9.24
CA ALA A 167 -6.93 10.37 8.84
C ALA A 167 -6.25 11.03 10.03
N ASP A 168 -5.07 11.61 9.82
CA ASP A 168 -4.43 12.51 10.79
C ASP A 168 -5.43 13.60 11.23
N ASP A 169 -5.41 13.92 12.53
CA ASP A 169 -6.42 14.82 13.12
C ASP A 169 -6.37 16.23 12.52
N ARG A 170 -5.24 16.71 12.00
CA ARG A 170 -5.18 18.00 11.29
C ARG A 170 -6.06 18.04 10.04
N VAL A 171 -6.23 16.90 9.37
CA VAL A 171 -7.18 16.78 8.25
C VAL A 171 -8.62 16.83 8.78
N ASN A 172 -8.88 16.16 9.91
CA ASN A 172 -10.20 16.18 10.53
C ASN A 172 -10.58 17.56 11.09
N ASP A 173 -9.62 18.37 11.53
CA ASP A 173 -9.84 19.75 11.96
C ASP A 173 -10.19 20.67 10.78
N ALA A 174 -9.59 20.43 9.61
CA ALA A 174 -9.86 21.20 8.39
C ALA A 174 -11.21 20.86 7.74
N LEU A 175 -11.65 19.58 7.78
CA LEU A 175 -12.83 19.11 7.05
C LEU A 175 -14.13 19.90 7.34
N PRO A 176 -14.53 20.16 8.60
CA PRO A 176 -15.73 20.93 8.91
C PRO A 176 -15.73 22.34 8.32
N LEU A 177 -14.56 22.97 8.23
CA LEU A 177 -14.41 24.33 7.72
C LEU A 177 -14.67 24.41 6.21
N LEU A 178 -14.53 23.30 5.48
CA LEU A 178 -14.69 23.23 4.03
C LEU A 178 -16.12 22.95 3.58
N GLN A 179 -16.96 22.37 4.45
CA GLN A 179 -18.28 21.89 4.06
C GLN A 179 -19.16 23.03 3.53
N GLY A 180 -19.61 22.89 2.28
CA GLY A 180 -20.48 23.86 1.61
C GLY A 180 -19.74 25.03 0.95
N LYS A 181 -18.40 25.10 1.03
CA LYS A 181 -17.62 26.25 0.52
C LYS A 181 -16.78 25.94 -0.72
N CYS A 182 -16.56 24.66 -1.05
CA CYS A 182 -15.64 24.25 -2.12
C CYS A 182 -16.28 24.08 -3.52
N GLY A 183 -17.32 24.86 -3.84
CA GLY A 183 -18.19 24.61 -5.00
C GLY A 183 -17.51 24.68 -6.38
N ASN A 184 -16.39 25.41 -6.46
CA ASN A 184 -15.59 25.61 -7.66
C ASN A 184 -14.40 24.63 -7.77
N MET A 185 -14.32 23.65 -6.87
CA MET A 185 -13.22 22.70 -6.79
C MET A 185 -13.71 21.31 -7.19
N HIS A 186 -12.81 20.50 -7.76
CA HIS A 186 -13.09 19.09 -8.08
C HIS A 186 -12.51 18.15 -7.02
N GLN A 187 -11.28 18.43 -6.58
CA GLN A 187 -10.56 17.61 -5.61
C GLN A 187 -9.79 18.51 -4.66
N ILE A 188 -9.62 18.01 -3.43
CA ILE A 188 -8.81 18.64 -2.39
C ILE A 188 -7.89 17.55 -1.84
N THR A 189 -6.58 17.78 -1.90
CA THR A 189 -5.56 16.89 -1.38
C THR A 189 -4.94 17.50 -0.14
N PHE A 190 -4.85 16.70 0.91
CA PHE A 190 -4.12 16.96 2.12
C PHE A 190 -2.93 16.01 2.19
N ARG A 191 -1.76 16.56 2.48
CA ARG A 191 -0.61 15.82 2.96
C ARG A 191 -0.10 16.48 4.22
N VAL A 192 0.35 15.64 5.13
CA VAL A 192 0.70 16.05 6.48
C VAL A 192 2.07 15.49 6.83
N GLY A 193 2.99 16.34 7.25
CA GLY A 193 4.22 15.94 7.91
C GLY A 193 3.93 15.60 9.35
N VAL A 194 3.89 14.32 9.68
CA VAL A 194 3.65 13.78 11.02
C VAL A 194 4.74 14.26 11.98
N ASN A 195 6.00 14.21 11.56
CA ASN A 195 7.14 14.56 12.42
C ASN A 195 7.54 16.05 12.32
N THR A 196 7.18 16.74 11.24
CA THR A 196 7.55 18.16 11.01
C THR A 196 6.44 19.15 11.35
N SER A 197 5.21 18.66 11.54
CA SER A 197 4.00 19.47 11.63
C SER A 197 3.61 20.26 10.37
N GLU A 198 4.36 20.16 9.27
CA GLU A 198 4.04 20.84 8.01
C GLU A 198 2.80 20.24 7.34
N MET A 199 2.12 21.04 6.49
CA MET A 199 1.05 20.56 5.63
C MET A 199 1.26 20.99 4.19
N PHE A 200 0.81 20.14 3.27
CA PHE A 200 0.60 20.50 1.88
C PHE A 200 -0.89 20.34 1.58
N VAL A 201 -1.54 21.43 1.19
CA VAL A 201 -2.96 21.43 0.81
C VAL A 201 -3.12 22.01 -0.59
N HIS A 202 -3.76 21.23 -1.47
CA HIS A 202 -4.02 21.61 -2.85
C HIS A 202 -5.48 21.35 -3.25
N PRO A 203 -6.18 22.28 -3.93
CA PRO A 203 -5.72 23.61 -4.35
C PRO A 203 -5.50 24.56 -3.16
N ASP A 204 -5.05 25.78 -3.43
CA ASP A 204 -5.04 26.87 -2.45
C ASP A 204 -6.49 27.14 -1.96
N LEU A 205 -6.66 27.08 -0.65
CA LEU A 205 -7.94 27.23 0.05
C LEU A 205 -8.04 28.58 0.77
N THR A 206 -7.09 29.51 0.60
CA THR A 206 -7.10 30.83 1.28
C THR A 206 -8.41 31.61 1.04
N ALA A 207 -8.99 31.50 -0.16
CA ALA A 207 -10.27 32.14 -0.50
C ALA A 207 -11.50 31.41 0.09
N VAL A 208 -11.34 30.15 0.49
CA VAL A 208 -12.38 29.33 1.14
C VAL A 208 -12.36 29.51 2.64
N ASP A 209 -11.17 29.35 3.23
CA ASP A 209 -10.94 29.58 4.65
C ASP A 209 -9.46 29.94 4.90
N PRO A 210 -9.14 31.20 5.25
CA PRO A 210 -7.77 31.66 5.40
C PRO A 210 -7.06 31.06 6.62
N SER A 211 -7.77 30.36 7.53
CA SER A 211 -7.12 29.65 8.64
C SER A 211 -6.48 28.33 8.21
N ILE A 212 -6.77 27.84 7.00
CA ILE A 212 -6.20 26.60 6.47
C ILE A 212 -4.96 26.96 5.64
N GLU A 213 -3.79 26.64 6.18
CA GLU A 213 -2.53 26.80 5.46
C GLU A 213 -2.54 25.94 4.19
N SER A 214 -2.47 26.57 3.01
CA SER A 214 -2.66 25.90 1.73
C SER A 214 -1.89 26.58 0.60
N GLY A 215 -1.84 25.95 -0.57
CA GLY A 215 -1.11 26.48 -1.73
C GLY A 215 0.40 26.25 -1.70
N GLN A 216 0.90 25.46 -0.74
CA GLN A 216 2.29 25.02 -0.72
C GLN A 216 2.61 24.21 -1.98
N ARG A 217 3.87 24.26 -2.44
CA ARG A 217 4.35 23.44 -3.57
C ARG A 217 4.84 22.06 -3.12
N PHE A 218 5.32 22.00 -1.89
CA PHE A 218 5.84 20.82 -1.21
C PHE A 218 5.63 20.98 0.29
N TYR A 219 5.83 19.90 1.03
CA TYR A 219 5.99 19.87 2.48
C TYR A 219 7.22 19.02 2.81
N HIS A 220 7.62 19.02 4.08
CA HIS A 220 8.62 18.11 4.58
C HIS A 220 8.03 17.05 5.50
N GLU A 221 8.60 15.85 5.45
CA GLU A 221 8.41 14.81 6.45
C GLU A 221 9.77 14.30 6.92
N GLU A 222 9.80 13.66 8.09
CA GLU A 222 10.99 12.98 8.58
C GLU A 222 10.77 11.48 8.69
N ILE A 223 11.75 10.70 8.20
CA ILE A 223 11.84 9.24 8.38
C ILE A 223 13.19 8.97 9.03
N LEU A 224 13.18 8.30 10.18
CA LEU A 224 14.37 8.00 10.99
C LEU A 224 15.28 9.23 11.20
N GLY A 225 14.67 10.39 11.46
CA GLY A 225 15.37 11.66 11.69
C GLY A 225 16.06 12.26 10.46
N ARG A 226 15.74 11.76 9.25
CA ARG A 226 16.15 12.38 7.98
C ARG A 226 14.96 13.08 7.35
N ARG A 227 15.16 14.35 6.97
CA ARG A 227 14.13 15.21 6.43
C ARG A 227 14.06 15.11 4.91
N PHE A 228 12.85 14.97 4.39
CA PHE A 228 12.56 14.80 2.97
C PHE A 228 11.59 15.88 2.50
N ARG A 229 11.96 16.62 1.46
CA ARG A 229 11.05 17.45 0.67
C ARG A 229 10.17 16.54 -0.18
N ILE A 230 8.86 16.77 -0.15
CA ILE A 230 7.87 15.97 -0.87
C ILE A 230 6.86 16.90 -1.54
N SER A 231 6.79 16.84 -2.86
CA SER A 231 5.82 17.56 -3.68
C SER A 231 4.49 16.78 -3.80
N GLY A 232 3.40 17.47 -4.13
CA GLY A 232 2.06 16.87 -4.19
C GLY A 232 1.91 15.68 -5.16
N ALA A 233 2.72 15.63 -6.22
CA ALA A 233 2.72 14.57 -7.22
C ALA A 233 3.63 13.38 -6.85
N SER A 234 4.56 13.56 -5.92
CA SER A 234 5.54 12.53 -5.53
C SER A 234 4.91 11.49 -4.61
N PHE A 235 5.28 10.22 -4.79
CA PHE A 235 4.86 9.17 -3.85
C PHE A 235 5.61 9.34 -2.52
N PHE A 236 4.89 9.12 -1.43
CA PHE A 236 5.45 8.99 -0.08
C PHE A 236 4.53 8.10 0.75
N GLN A 237 5.10 7.40 1.72
CA GLN A 237 4.35 6.45 2.54
C GLN A 237 3.26 7.17 3.35
N THR A 238 2.05 6.59 3.37
CA THR A 238 0.89 7.27 3.96
C THR A 238 0.76 7.11 5.48
N ASN A 239 1.66 6.32 6.08
CA ASN A 239 1.73 6.06 7.51
C ASN A 239 3.20 6.20 7.94
N THR A 240 3.58 7.39 8.41
CA THR A 240 4.97 7.75 8.71
C THR A 240 5.60 6.81 9.74
N LEU A 241 4.86 6.45 10.79
CA LEU A 241 5.36 5.57 11.85
C LEU A 241 5.67 4.15 11.33
N GLN A 242 4.85 3.61 10.44
CA GLN A 242 5.13 2.32 9.82
C GLN A 242 6.20 2.41 8.73
N ALA A 243 6.35 3.56 8.08
CA ALA A 243 7.45 3.80 7.16
C ALA A 243 8.81 3.77 7.87
N ASP A 244 8.91 4.31 9.10
CA ASP A 244 10.09 4.17 9.94
C ASP A 244 10.43 2.69 10.17
N ARG A 245 9.46 1.88 10.62
CA ARG A 245 9.65 0.43 10.84
C ARG A 245 10.07 -0.31 9.59
N LEU A 246 9.49 0.05 8.44
CA LEU A 246 9.83 -0.54 7.15
C LEU A 246 11.28 -0.25 6.79
N VAL A 247 11.73 1.00 6.90
CA VAL A 247 13.10 1.38 6.58
C VAL A 247 14.10 0.77 7.56
N GLU A 248 13.78 0.73 8.86
CA GLU A 248 14.59 0.02 9.86
C GLU A 248 14.76 -1.45 9.50
N LEU A 249 13.66 -2.13 9.14
CA LEU A 249 13.70 -3.53 8.75
C LEU A 249 14.59 -3.74 7.50
N VAL A 250 14.45 -2.91 6.46
CA VAL A 250 15.29 -3.01 5.25
C VAL A 250 16.76 -2.80 5.61
N ARG A 251 17.08 -1.76 6.41
CA ARG A 251 18.43 -1.46 6.88
C ARG A 251 19.05 -2.67 7.59
N ASP A 252 18.34 -3.23 8.57
CA ASP A 252 18.85 -4.28 9.44
C ASP A 252 19.01 -5.61 8.67
N ARG A 253 18.15 -5.89 7.68
CA ARG A 253 18.21 -7.12 6.88
C ARG A 253 19.26 -7.10 5.77
N LEU A 254 19.56 -5.91 5.24
CA LEU A 254 20.64 -5.76 4.28
C LEU A 254 22.02 -5.84 4.94
N ASP A 255 22.14 -5.52 6.23
CA ASP A 255 23.39 -5.62 7.02
C ASP A 255 24.58 -5.03 6.25
N LEU A 256 24.42 -3.76 5.86
CA LEU A 256 25.31 -3.07 4.93
C LEU A 256 26.65 -2.69 5.60
N ALA A 257 27.71 -2.70 4.79
CA ALA A 257 29.04 -2.27 5.21
C ALA A 257 29.60 -1.11 4.37
N GLN A 258 30.49 -0.31 4.99
CA GLN A 258 31.04 0.94 4.43
C GLN A 258 31.79 0.79 3.10
N HIS A 259 32.19 -0.41 2.71
CA HIS A 259 32.92 -0.68 1.46
C HIS A 259 31.99 -1.04 0.29
N GLU A 260 30.72 -1.26 0.57
CA GLU A 260 29.76 -1.87 -0.35
C GLU A 260 29.09 -0.85 -1.27
N THR A 261 28.58 -1.34 -2.40
CA THR A 261 27.70 -0.59 -3.30
C THR A 261 26.27 -1.08 -3.17
N LEU A 262 25.36 -0.16 -2.85
CA LEU A 262 23.92 -0.38 -2.80
C LEU A 262 23.25 0.16 -4.07
N VAL A 263 22.33 -0.61 -4.66
CA VAL A 263 21.38 -0.11 -5.64
C VAL A 263 20.01 0.08 -4.97
N ASP A 264 19.44 1.28 -5.08
CA ASP A 264 18.07 1.61 -4.69
C ASP A 264 17.22 1.75 -5.97
N ALA A 265 16.51 0.68 -6.34
CA ALA A 265 15.69 0.68 -7.55
C ALA A 265 14.27 1.14 -7.23
N TYR A 266 13.70 2.00 -8.09
CA TYR A 266 12.42 2.68 -7.85
C TYR A 266 12.51 3.63 -6.65
N ALA A 267 13.60 4.42 -6.60
CA ALA A 267 14.02 5.15 -5.42
C ALA A 267 13.06 6.27 -4.97
N GLY A 268 12.09 6.68 -5.80
CA GLY A 268 11.13 7.73 -5.47
C GLY A 268 11.83 9.02 -5.06
N VAL A 269 11.49 9.58 -3.91
CA VAL A 269 12.15 10.81 -3.40
C VAL A 269 13.53 10.56 -2.77
N GLY A 270 14.05 9.33 -2.88
CA GLY A 270 15.36 8.91 -2.36
C GLY A 270 15.35 8.45 -0.91
N THR A 271 14.23 7.96 -0.38
CA THR A 271 14.09 7.62 1.05
C THR A 271 15.14 6.61 1.52
N PHE A 272 15.21 5.44 0.89
CA PHE A 272 16.23 4.44 1.24
C PHE A 272 17.63 4.94 0.91
N ALA A 273 17.83 5.50 -0.29
CA ALA A 273 19.11 6.04 -0.70
C ALA A 273 19.72 7.01 0.32
N VAL A 274 18.96 7.99 0.81
CA VAL A 274 19.42 8.99 1.79
C VAL A 274 19.69 8.37 3.15
N ILE A 275 18.81 7.49 3.64
CA ILE A 275 18.93 6.89 4.97
C ILE A 275 20.09 5.89 5.04
N LEU A 276 20.32 5.13 3.97
CA LEU A 276 21.33 4.08 3.91
C LEU A 276 22.67 4.55 3.36
N ALA A 277 22.74 5.70 2.68
CA ALA A 277 23.98 6.27 2.17
C ALA A 277 25.12 6.34 3.21
N PRO A 278 24.89 6.73 4.47
CA PRO A 278 25.96 6.76 5.48
C PRO A 278 26.54 5.39 5.83
N LEU A 279 25.92 4.27 5.40
CA LEU A 279 26.33 2.91 5.75
C LEU A 279 27.18 2.24 4.67
N VAL A 280 27.29 2.84 3.48
CA VAL A 280 27.89 2.21 2.29
C VAL A 280 28.86 3.15 1.58
N ARG A 281 29.72 2.58 0.74
CA ARG A 281 30.66 3.36 -0.07
C ARG A 281 29.92 4.21 -1.10
N ARG A 282 28.89 3.64 -1.72
CA ARG A 282 28.14 4.26 -2.82
C ARG A 282 26.71 3.76 -2.84
N VAL A 283 25.79 4.66 -3.17
CA VAL A 283 24.41 4.32 -3.55
C VAL A 283 24.20 4.68 -5.01
N VAL A 284 23.57 3.79 -5.76
CA VAL A 284 23.01 4.07 -7.09
C VAL A 284 21.49 4.03 -6.99
N ALA A 285 20.85 5.18 -7.08
CA ALA A 285 19.40 5.32 -7.02
C ALA A 285 18.82 5.52 -8.43
N ILE A 286 17.70 4.85 -8.74
CA ILE A 286 17.07 4.89 -10.08
C ILE A 286 15.57 5.17 -9.94
N GLU A 287 15.06 6.18 -10.64
CA GLU A 287 13.65 6.58 -10.62
C GLU A 287 13.22 7.21 -11.95
N GLU A 288 12.04 6.86 -12.47
CA GLU A 288 11.54 7.38 -13.74
C GLU A 288 10.68 8.64 -13.60
N SER A 289 10.01 8.81 -12.45
CA SER A 289 9.09 9.90 -12.16
C SER A 289 9.82 11.21 -12.00
N ALA A 290 9.64 12.11 -12.97
CA ALA A 290 10.23 13.45 -12.95
C ALA A 290 9.91 14.22 -11.65
N ALA A 291 8.68 14.11 -11.13
CA ALA A 291 8.28 14.79 -9.90
C ALA A 291 9.05 14.26 -8.68
N ALA A 292 9.24 12.94 -8.60
CA ALA A 292 10.00 12.32 -7.51
C ALA A 292 11.49 12.66 -7.62
N VAL A 293 12.05 12.68 -8.82
CA VAL A 293 13.44 13.09 -9.06
C VAL A 293 13.68 14.55 -8.66
N ASP A 294 12.77 15.46 -8.99
CA ASP A 294 12.91 16.88 -8.61
C ASP A 294 13.01 17.06 -7.08
N ASP A 295 12.28 16.23 -6.31
CA ASP A 295 12.38 16.16 -4.86
C ASP A 295 13.66 15.46 -4.39
N ALA A 296 13.98 14.31 -4.99
CA ALA A 296 15.17 13.54 -4.66
C ALA A 296 16.45 14.37 -4.80
N MET A 297 16.56 15.21 -5.83
CA MET A 297 17.73 16.08 -6.02
C MET A 297 17.97 17.05 -4.86
N VAL A 298 16.91 17.48 -4.17
CA VAL A 298 17.04 18.28 -2.95
C VAL A 298 17.41 17.38 -1.77
N ASN A 299 16.76 16.22 -1.64
CA ASN A 299 16.94 15.31 -0.52
C ASN A 299 18.34 14.68 -0.46
N ILE A 300 18.96 14.43 -1.62
CA ILE A 300 20.30 13.82 -1.70
C ILE A 300 21.44 14.86 -1.65
N ALA A 301 21.14 16.15 -1.61
CA ALA A 301 22.15 17.21 -1.78
C ALA A 301 23.29 17.15 -0.73
N SER A 302 23.02 16.62 0.46
CA SER A 302 24.00 16.43 1.54
C SER A 302 24.72 15.08 1.50
N SER A 303 24.43 14.23 0.51
CA SER A 303 24.89 12.83 0.45
C SER A 303 25.74 12.61 -0.82
N PRO A 304 27.03 12.97 -0.79
CA PRO A 304 27.89 13.00 -1.99
C PRO A 304 28.18 11.61 -2.57
N ASN A 305 27.90 10.54 -1.84
CA ASN A 305 28.07 9.16 -2.28
C ASN A 305 26.81 8.56 -2.95
N ILE A 306 25.76 9.35 -3.14
CA ILE A 306 24.58 8.95 -3.90
C ILE A 306 24.74 9.41 -5.36
N GLN A 307 24.68 8.47 -6.28
CA GLN A 307 24.46 8.76 -7.69
C GLN A 307 23.01 8.45 -8.04
N TYR A 308 22.32 9.43 -8.64
CA TYR A 308 20.91 9.33 -8.93
C TYR A 308 20.65 9.38 -10.45
N TYR A 309 19.86 8.44 -10.96
CA TYR A 309 19.50 8.32 -12.36
C TYR A 309 18.00 8.53 -12.57
N LYS A 310 17.66 9.46 -13.48
CA LYS A 310 16.28 9.70 -13.93
C LYS A 310 15.97 8.85 -15.16
N ASP A 311 15.59 7.60 -14.95
CA ASP A 311 15.20 6.69 -16.02
C ASP A 311 14.56 5.42 -15.44
N LYS A 312 14.19 4.48 -16.30
CA LYS A 312 13.64 3.19 -15.91
C LYS A 312 14.70 2.25 -15.36
N VAL A 313 14.30 1.46 -14.36
CA VAL A 313 15.17 0.46 -13.73
C VAL A 313 15.67 -0.55 -14.76
N GLU A 314 14.81 -1.06 -15.64
CA GLU A 314 15.20 -2.03 -16.66
C GLU A 314 16.17 -1.49 -17.71
N ASP A 315 16.30 -0.17 -17.84
CA ASP A 315 17.19 0.48 -18.81
C ASP A 315 18.53 0.87 -18.17
N VAL A 316 18.54 1.31 -16.90
CA VAL A 316 19.76 1.75 -16.18
C VAL A 316 20.49 0.60 -15.51
N LEU A 317 19.77 -0.31 -14.84
CA LEU A 317 20.37 -1.38 -14.06
C LEU A 317 21.40 -2.21 -14.86
N PRO A 318 21.16 -2.58 -16.15
CA PRO A 318 22.14 -3.33 -16.96
C PRO A 318 23.43 -2.56 -17.27
N GLN A 319 23.43 -1.24 -17.11
CA GLN A 319 24.57 -0.36 -17.43
C GLN A 319 25.52 -0.19 -16.24
N ILE A 320 25.12 -0.65 -15.05
CA ILE A 320 25.95 -0.58 -13.85
C ILE A 320 27.08 -1.62 -13.98
N SER A 321 28.27 -1.14 -14.34
CA SER A 321 29.46 -1.97 -14.54
C SER A 321 30.20 -2.29 -13.23
N GLN A 322 29.90 -1.56 -12.15
CA GLN A 322 30.48 -1.80 -10.84
C GLN A 322 29.83 -3.01 -10.17
N GLN A 323 30.58 -3.68 -9.29
CA GLN A 323 30.02 -4.71 -8.42
C GLN A 323 28.91 -4.10 -7.54
N VAL A 324 27.75 -4.75 -7.53
CA VAL A 324 26.62 -4.42 -6.66
C VAL A 324 26.57 -5.46 -5.55
N ASP A 325 26.69 -5.03 -4.30
CA ASP A 325 26.72 -5.95 -3.16
C ASP A 325 25.32 -6.18 -2.59
N ALA A 326 24.50 -5.13 -2.58
CA ALA A 326 23.12 -5.14 -2.11
C ALA A 326 22.19 -4.38 -3.05
N LEU A 327 20.92 -4.80 -3.11
CA LEU A 327 19.91 -4.18 -3.97
C LEU A 327 18.56 -4.09 -3.25
N ILE A 328 17.91 -2.93 -3.35
CA ILE A 328 16.52 -2.70 -2.93
C ILE A 328 15.63 -2.65 -4.16
N LEU A 329 14.49 -3.36 -4.10
CA LEU A 329 13.40 -3.29 -5.07
C LEU A 329 12.16 -2.77 -4.35
N ASP A 330 11.65 -1.58 -4.71
CA ASP A 330 10.35 -1.07 -4.24
C ASP A 330 9.44 -0.70 -5.43
N PRO A 331 9.05 -1.68 -6.27
CA PRO A 331 8.31 -1.42 -7.50
C PRO A 331 6.86 -1.00 -7.23
N PRO A 332 6.17 -0.45 -8.26
CA PRO A 332 4.72 -0.23 -8.19
C PRO A 332 3.97 -1.56 -8.02
N ARG A 333 2.64 -1.49 -7.77
CA ARG A 333 1.73 -2.63 -7.59
C ARG A 333 1.80 -3.76 -8.64
N GLN A 334 2.34 -3.47 -9.83
CA GLN A 334 2.49 -4.47 -10.90
C GLN A 334 3.71 -5.39 -10.69
N GLY A 335 4.55 -5.09 -9.70
CA GLY A 335 5.84 -5.72 -9.45
C GLY A 335 6.92 -5.24 -10.41
N CYS A 336 8.06 -5.92 -10.39
CA CYS A 336 9.19 -5.60 -11.25
C CYS A 336 8.91 -5.93 -12.72
N HIS A 337 9.50 -5.14 -13.62
CA HIS A 337 9.56 -5.51 -15.03
C HIS A 337 10.44 -6.76 -15.21
N ALA A 338 10.06 -7.69 -16.11
CA ALA A 338 10.79 -8.95 -16.31
C ALA A 338 12.29 -8.73 -16.63
N LYS A 339 12.61 -7.76 -17.50
CA LYS A 339 14.01 -7.38 -17.80
C LYS A 339 14.78 -6.90 -16.57
N ALA A 340 14.13 -6.22 -15.62
CA ALA A 340 14.78 -5.79 -14.39
C ALA A 340 15.16 -7.01 -13.54
N LEU A 341 14.23 -7.98 -13.36
CA LEU A 341 14.51 -9.24 -12.65
C LEU A 341 15.63 -10.05 -13.32
N ASP A 342 15.59 -10.20 -14.65
CA ASP A 342 16.65 -10.87 -15.41
C ASP A 342 18.02 -10.22 -15.18
N THR A 343 18.03 -8.89 -15.05
CA THR A 343 19.25 -8.11 -14.81
C THR A 343 19.73 -8.27 -13.36
N VAL A 344 18.84 -8.27 -12.38
CA VAL A 344 19.17 -8.58 -10.98
C VAL A 344 19.81 -9.96 -10.86
N ILE A 345 19.29 -10.96 -11.57
CA ILE A 345 19.85 -12.32 -11.60
C ILE A 345 21.25 -12.33 -12.21
N LYS A 346 21.49 -11.55 -13.28
CA LYS A 346 22.80 -11.44 -13.95
C LYS A 346 23.85 -10.71 -13.13
N ILE A 347 23.49 -9.56 -12.54
CA ILE A 347 24.39 -8.76 -11.69
C ILE A 347 24.69 -9.51 -10.39
N ALA A 348 23.76 -10.33 -9.93
CA ALA A 348 23.92 -11.23 -8.79
C ALA A 348 24.37 -10.53 -7.49
N PRO A 349 23.71 -9.44 -7.03
CA PRO A 349 23.97 -8.91 -5.69
C PRO A 349 23.86 -10.00 -4.63
N SER A 350 24.70 -9.91 -3.60
CA SER A 350 24.72 -10.90 -2.52
C SER A 350 23.44 -10.86 -1.68
N ARG A 351 22.80 -9.69 -1.62
CA ARG A 351 21.66 -9.40 -0.75
C ARG A 351 20.60 -8.58 -1.49
N ILE A 352 19.34 -8.99 -1.39
CA ILE A 352 18.20 -8.23 -1.91
C ILE A 352 17.20 -7.99 -0.80
N ALA A 353 16.71 -6.75 -0.70
CA ALA A 353 15.48 -6.42 0.01
C ALA A 353 14.41 -6.04 -1.02
N TYR A 354 13.27 -6.74 -1.00
CA TYR A 354 12.14 -6.47 -1.88
C TYR A 354 10.98 -5.96 -1.04
N VAL A 355 10.59 -4.71 -1.27
CA VAL A 355 9.42 -4.05 -0.68
C VAL A 355 8.24 -4.16 -1.65
N SER A 356 7.05 -4.51 -1.15
CA SER A 356 5.86 -4.62 -2.00
C SER A 356 4.57 -4.35 -1.23
N CYS A 357 3.71 -3.54 -1.85
CA CYS A 357 2.33 -3.33 -1.43
C CYS A 357 1.32 -4.34 -2.03
N ASP A 358 1.80 -5.31 -2.80
CA ASP A 358 0.99 -6.36 -3.45
C ASP A 358 1.63 -7.76 -3.27
N PRO A 359 1.08 -8.60 -2.37
CA PRO A 359 1.59 -9.94 -2.10
C PRO A 359 1.55 -10.92 -3.29
N SER A 360 0.65 -10.72 -4.26
CA SER A 360 0.50 -11.60 -5.42
C SER A 360 1.65 -11.42 -6.40
N THR A 361 1.92 -10.17 -6.78
CA THR A 361 3.06 -9.82 -7.64
C THR A 361 4.40 -10.02 -6.94
N LEU A 362 4.47 -9.78 -5.62
CA LEU A 362 5.63 -10.17 -4.80
C LEU A 362 5.91 -11.66 -4.94
N ALA A 363 4.90 -12.53 -4.74
CA ALA A 363 5.09 -13.97 -4.83
C ALA A 363 5.58 -14.42 -6.21
N ARG A 364 5.05 -13.82 -7.29
CA ARG A 364 5.51 -14.05 -8.66
C ARG A 364 7.00 -13.71 -8.82
N ASP A 365 7.41 -12.53 -8.37
CA ASP A 365 8.77 -12.02 -8.57
C ASP A 365 9.79 -12.76 -7.70
N LEU A 366 9.41 -13.11 -6.47
CA LEU A 366 10.23 -13.96 -5.60
C LEU A 366 10.47 -15.35 -6.19
N ARG A 367 9.49 -15.94 -6.88
CA ARG A 367 9.70 -17.21 -7.59
C ARG A 367 10.76 -17.07 -8.68
N ILE A 368 10.67 -16.02 -9.49
CA ILE A 368 11.64 -15.76 -10.58
C ILE A 368 13.05 -15.57 -10.00
N LEU A 369 13.19 -14.79 -8.93
CA LEU A 369 14.48 -14.62 -8.26
C LEU A 369 14.99 -15.94 -7.67
N ALA A 370 14.12 -16.74 -7.07
CA ALA A 370 14.50 -18.03 -6.50
C ALA A 370 14.98 -19.02 -7.56
N GLU A 371 14.29 -19.12 -8.69
CA GLU A 371 14.72 -19.88 -9.87
C GLU A 371 16.03 -19.33 -10.45
N GLY A 372 16.29 -18.03 -10.28
CA GLY A 372 17.53 -17.34 -10.63
C GLY A 372 18.70 -17.54 -9.64
N GLY A 373 18.55 -18.40 -8.63
CA GLY A 373 19.63 -18.73 -7.68
C GLY A 373 19.66 -17.88 -6.42
N TYR A 374 18.53 -17.31 -6.03
CA TYR A 374 18.38 -16.67 -4.72
C TYR A 374 17.62 -17.56 -3.73
N GLU A 375 18.03 -17.52 -2.48
CA GLU A 375 17.28 -18.12 -1.39
C GLU A 375 16.40 -17.06 -0.73
N LEU A 376 15.09 -17.31 -0.66
CA LEU A 376 14.17 -16.51 0.13
C LEU A 376 14.41 -16.80 1.61
N LYS A 377 14.98 -15.83 2.34
CA LYS A 377 15.30 -15.98 3.76
C LYS A 377 14.10 -15.70 4.66
N GLU A 378 13.37 -14.63 4.38
CA GLU A 378 12.21 -14.23 5.19
C GLU A 378 11.30 -13.28 4.41
N VAL A 379 10.01 -13.29 4.72
CA VAL A 379 9.04 -12.27 4.34
C VAL A 379 8.35 -11.74 5.61
N THR A 380 8.50 -10.46 5.89
CA THR A 380 7.81 -9.79 7.00
C THR A 380 6.71 -8.89 6.45
N PRO A 381 5.42 -9.20 6.72
CA PRO A 381 4.34 -8.26 6.46
C PRO A 381 4.35 -7.11 7.47
N ILE A 382 3.96 -5.91 7.02
CA ILE A 382 3.88 -4.68 7.80
C ILE A 382 2.49 -4.11 7.63
N ASP A 383 1.83 -3.80 8.74
CA ASP A 383 0.50 -3.19 8.72
C ASP A 383 0.57 -1.70 8.45
N MET A 384 0.96 -1.35 7.22
CA MET A 384 1.02 0.03 6.72
C MET A 384 -0.38 0.66 6.64
N PHE A 385 -1.41 -0.15 6.44
CA PHE A 385 -2.80 0.28 6.24
C PHE A 385 -3.78 -0.46 7.17
N PRO A 386 -3.75 -0.20 8.49
CA PRO A 386 -4.74 -0.73 9.43
C PRO A 386 -6.18 -0.43 8.98
N GLN A 387 -7.12 -1.30 9.35
CA GLN A 387 -8.56 -1.23 8.98
C GLN A 387 -8.88 -1.48 7.50
N THR A 388 -7.85 -1.78 6.70
CA THR A 388 -7.96 -2.18 5.29
C THR A 388 -7.39 -3.57 5.09
N TYR A 389 -7.72 -4.19 3.95
CA TYR A 389 -7.09 -5.47 3.56
C TYR A 389 -5.69 -5.30 2.95
N HIS A 390 -5.21 -4.07 2.73
CA HIS A 390 -3.92 -3.85 2.10
C HIS A 390 -2.77 -4.32 3.01
N ILE A 391 -1.72 -4.86 2.37
CA ILE A 391 -0.58 -5.48 3.04
C ILE A 391 0.67 -4.92 2.39
N GLU A 392 1.56 -4.39 3.22
CA GLU A 392 2.93 -4.07 2.81
C GLU A 392 3.84 -5.22 3.24
N CYS A 393 4.84 -5.58 2.45
CA CYS A 393 5.74 -6.69 2.74
C CYS A 393 7.19 -6.28 2.48
N VAL A 394 8.10 -6.78 3.31
CA VAL A 394 9.54 -6.78 3.04
C VAL A 394 10.02 -8.21 2.95
N ALA A 395 10.52 -8.62 1.80
CA ALA A 395 11.16 -9.90 1.58
C ALA A 395 12.68 -9.75 1.51
N THR A 396 13.42 -10.63 2.18
CA THR A 396 14.88 -10.66 2.14
C THR A 396 15.35 -11.88 1.38
N LEU A 397 16.22 -11.68 0.40
CA LEU A 397 16.88 -12.76 -0.34
C LEU A 397 18.38 -12.69 -0.18
N ARG A 398 19.01 -13.86 -0.26
CA ARG A 398 20.48 -14.02 -0.31
C ARG A 398 20.84 -14.83 -1.54
N ARG A 399 21.97 -14.52 -2.16
CA ARG A 399 22.49 -15.36 -3.24
C ARG A 399 22.83 -16.74 -2.67
N SER A 400 22.30 -17.80 -3.28
CA SER A 400 22.58 -19.21 -2.93
C SER A 400 23.98 -19.65 -3.34
#